data_AF-A0A4Z2GQ94-F1
#
_entry.id   AF-A0A4Z2GQ94-F1
#
_cell.length_a   1.000
_cell.length_b   1.000
_cell.length_c   1.000
_cell.angle_alpha   90.00
_cell.angle_beta   90.00
_cell.angle_gamma   90.00
#
_symmetry.space_group_name_H-M   'P 1'
#
loop_
_entity.id
_entity.type
_entity.pdbx_description
1 polymer ?
#
loop_
_entity_poly.entity_id
_entity_poly.type
_entity_poly.pdbx_seq_one_letter_code
_entity_poly.pdbx_strand_id
1 'polypeptide(L)'
;MSGRNNNKLPNNLPQLQNLIKRDPQSYVEEFLQQYRHYQSNLQIFKLQPDKPNKELADLVMFLAQVAHCYLQQLATFPQELSGLLMSHHTMIESDIRMTFCKALILLRNKNLIDPTSLLELFFELLRCHDKLLRKTLYTHIVADIKNINAKHKNNKVNTTLQNFMYTMLRDSNPIAAKISLDVMVELYKRNIWNDAKTVNVITTACFSKVTKPEGPSVRDLKVRYSTGKKTCKNKKKMEKAMKVLKKHKNKKKPEVFNFSAIHLIHDPQDFSEKLLKQLEASKERFEVKMMMMEFISRLVGIHELFLFNFYPFVQRFLQPHQREVTKVLLCAAQAAHPLVPPETIEPVIMTIANNFVTDRNSGEVMTVG
;
A
#
# COMPACT_ATOMS: atom_id res chain seq x y z
N MET A 1 42.72 -16.40 40.03
CA MET A 1 43.12 -15.91 38.70
C MET A 1 42.50 -16.83 37.65
N SER A 2 41.36 -16.44 37.08
CA SER A 2 40.68 -17.22 36.04
C SER A 2 41.10 -16.71 34.67
N GLY A 3 41.70 -17.60 33.89
CA GLY A 3 42.40 -17.31 32.64
C GLY A 3 41.56 -16.52 31.63
N ARG A 4 42.14 -15.40 31.19
CA ARG A 4 41.75 -14.60 30.03
C ARG A 4 41.77 -15.47 28.77
N ASN A 5 40.61 -15.96 28.34
CA ASN A 5 40.35 -16.33 26.94
C ASN A 5 40.05 -15.07 26.08
N ASN A 6 40.63 -13.91 26.42
CA ASN A 6 40.11 -12.58 26.05
C ASN A 6 40.48 -12.07 24.64
N ASN A 7 41.36 -12.72 23.88
CA ASN A 7 41.84 -12.12 22.62
C ASN A 7 40.93 -12.29 21.39
N LYS A 8 39.75 -12.94 21.52
CA LYS A 8 38.77 -13.08 20.42
C LYS A 8 37.43 -12.36 20.67
N LEU A 9 37.23 -11.78 21.86
CA LEU A 9 35.99 -11.07 22.22
C LEU A 9 35.68 -9.88 21.29
N PRO A 10 36.65 -9.03 20.89
CA PRO A 10 36.37 -7.91 19.98
C PRO A 10 35.91 -8.34 18.58
N ASN A 11 36.33 -9.52 18.13
CA ASN A 11 36.00 -10.03 16.79
C ASN A 11 34.69 -10.82 16.75
N ASN A 12 34.09 -11.12 17.91
CA ASN A 12 32.83 -11.88 18.02
C ASN A 12 31.70 -10.96 18.50
N LEU A 13 31.17 -10.13 17.59
CA LEU A 13 30.10 -9.17 17.88
C LEU A 13 28.86 -9.80 18.55
N PRO A 14 28.37 -11.00 18.15
CA PRO A 14 27.24 -11.63 18.84
C PRO A 14 27.52 -11.98 20.31
N GLN A 15 28.72 -12.46 20.63
CA GLN A 15 29.10 -12.79 22.00
C GLN A 15 29.24 -11.52 22.85
N LEU A 16 29.92 -10.51 22.31
CA LEU A 16 30.07 -9.21 22.96
C LEU A 16 28.71 -8.55 23.22
N GLN A 17 27.80 -8.63 22.27
CA GLN A 17 26.45 -8.11 22.42
C GLN A 17 25.70 -8.76 23.60
N ASN A 18 25.80 -10.08 23.74
CA ASN A 18 25.14 -10.79 24.84
C ASN A 18 25.74 -10.43 26.20
N LEU A 19 27.04 -10.20 26.26
CA LEU A 19 27.75 -9.77 27.47
C LEU A 19 27.37 -8.34 27.87
N ILE A 20 27.39 -7.41 26.91
CA ILE A 20 26.95 -6.02 27.13
C ILE A 20 25.50 -5.96 27.63
N LYS A 21 24.59 -6.78 27.07
CA LYS A 21 23.19 -6.81 27.50
C LYS A 21 23.01 -7.32 28.95
N ARG A 22 23.97 -8.08 29.48
CA ARG A 22 23.94 -8.60 30.86
C ARG A 22 24.57 -7.62 31.84
N ASP A 23 25.70 -7.04 31.47
CA ASP A 23 26.43 -6.09 32.31
C ASP A 23 27.04 -4.96 31.45
N PRO A 24 26.31 -3.89 31.17
CA PRO A 24 26.80 -2.80 30.32
C PRO A 24 28.03 -2.08 30.88
N GLN A 25 28.19 -1.98 32.21
CA GLN A 25 29.24 -1.14 32.80
C GLN A 25 30.62 -1.77 32.61
N SER A 26 30.71 -3.09 32.65
CA SER A 26 31.99 -3.82 32.53
C SER A 26 32.55 -3.86 31.10
N TYR A 27 31.73 -3.60 30.08
CA TYR A 27 32.11 -3.72 28.66
C TYR A 27 32.11 -2.39 27.89
N VAL A 28 32.27 -1.27 28.61
CA VAL A 28 32.29 0.08 28.01
C VAL A 28 33.49 0.25 27.07
N GLU A 29 34.67 -0.24 27.44
CA GLU A 29 35.88 -0.07 26.63
C GLU A 29 35.80 -0.83 25.31
N GLU A 30 35.34 -2.08 25.35
CA GLU A 30 35.11 -2.91 24.16
C GLU A 30 34.03 -2.30 23.27
N PHE A 31 32.96 -1.75 23.87
CA PHE A 31 31.95 -0.99 23.13
C PHE A 31 32.55 0.23 22.42
N LEU A 32 33.36 1.05 23.12
CA LEU A 32 34.00 2.23 22.55
C LEU A 32 35.02 1.87 21.46
N GLN A 33 35.66 0.70 21.55
CA GLN A 33 36.51 0.18 20.50
C GLN A 33 35.70 -0.12 19.23
N GLN A 34 34.56 -0.81 19.36
CA GLN A 34 33.66 -1.09 18.22
C GLN A 34 33.02 0.18 17.66
N TYR A 35 32.67 1.14 18.52
CA TYR A 35 32.11 2.41 18.09
C TYR A 35 33.11 3.24 17.27
N ARG A 36 34.39 3.29 17.70
CA ARG A 36 35.46 3.89 16.91
C ARG A 36 35.67 3.19 15.56
N HIS A 37 35.60 1.86 15.56
CA HIS A 37 35.71 1.08 14.33
C HIS A 37 34.54 1.35 13.36
N TYR A 38 33.33 1.51 13.89
CA TYR A 38 32.15 1.96 13.13
C TYR A 38 32.37 3.36 12.54
N GLN A 39 32.83 4.33 13.33
CA GLN A 39 33.07 5.69 12.85
C GLN A 39 34.07 5.73 11.69
N SER A 40 35.18 4.99 11.79
CA SER A 40 36.16 4.89 10.70
C SER A 40 35.55 4.29 9.43
N ASN A 41 34.81 3.18 9.56
CA ASN A 41 34.13 2.54 8.43
C ASN A 41 33.05 3.44 7.82
N LEU A 42 32.35 4.23 8.63
CA LEU A 42 31.34 5.17 8.16
C LEU A 42 31.95 6.28 7.30
N GLN A 43 33.12 6.81 7.68
CA GLN A 43 33.81 7.82 6.88
C GLN A 43 34.28 7.26 5.54
N ILE A 44 34.81 6.04 5.53
CA ILE A 44 35.18 5.35 4.28
C ILE A 44 33.94 5.15 3.39
N PHE A 45 32.83 4.73 4.00
CA PHE A 45 31.57 4.52 3.29
C PHE A 45 31.00 5.81 2.68
N LYS A 46 31.12 6.95 3.37
CA LYS A 46 30.71 8.26 2.83
C LYS A 46 31.47 8.63 1.55
N LEU A 47 32.71 8.17 1.39
CA LEU A 47 33.51 8.39 0.18
C LEU A 47 33.13 7.42 -0.95
N GLN A 48 32.72 6.19 -0.62
CA GLN A 48 32.40 5.13 -1.60
C GLN A 48 31.13 4.37 -1.21
N PRO A 49 29.92 4.97 -1.37
CA PRO A 49 28.66 4.39 -0.89
C PRO A 49 28.15 3.21 -1.73
N ASP A 50 28.68 3.03 -2.95
CA ASP A 50 28.27 1.98 -3.89
C ASP A 50 28.95 0.62 -3.58
N LYS A 51 30.01 0.61 -2.77
CA LYS A 51 30.73 -0.63 -2.47
C LYS A 51 30.09 -1.40 -1.31
N PRO A 52 30.01 -2.75 -1.42
CA PRO A 52 29.62 -3.58 -0.30
C PRO A 52 30.60 -3.45 0.86
N ASN A 53 30.07 -3.26 2.06
CA ASN A 53 30.84 -3.23 3.30
C ASN A 53 30.09 -4.05 4.36
N LYS A 54 30.44 -5.34 4.46
CA LYS A 54 29.85 -6.27 5.43
C LYS A 54 30.21 -5.91 6.86
N GLU A 55 31.43 -5.45 7.10
CA GLU A 55 31.86 -5.04 8.44
C GLU A 55 31.02 -3.88 8.96
N LEU A 56 30.77 -2.86 8.12
CA LEU A 56 29.87 -1.76 8.47
C LEU A 56 28.45 -2.25 8.77
N ALA A 57 27.93 -3.19 7.98
CA ALA A 57 26.61 -3.77 8.19
C ALA A 57 26.50 -4.49 9.55
N ASP A 58 27.51 -5.30 9.89
CA ASP A 58 27.56 -6.03 11.16
C ASP A 58 27.71 -5.08 12.35
N LEU A 59 28.56 -4.05 12.23
CA LEU A 59 28.73 -3.02 13.25
C LEU A 59 27.45 -2.21 13.48
N VAL A 60 26.77 -1.79 12.42
CA VAL A 60 25.49 -1.06 12.54
C VAL A 60 24.44 -1.89 13.24
N MET A 61 24.36 -3.19 12.92
CA MET A 61 23.42 -4.09 13.58
C MET A 61 23.77 -4.32 15.05
N PHE A 62 25.05 -4.49 15.36
CA PHE A 62 25.56 -4.58 16.73
C PHE A 62 25.18 -3.33 17.54
N LEU A 63 25.50 -2.14 17.04
CA LEU A 63 25.22 -0.86 17.70
C LEU A 63 23.73 -0.68 17.96
N ALA A 64 22.86 -0.98 16.98
CA ALA A 64 21.41 -0.90 17.17
C ALA A 64 20.91 -1.85 18.29
N GLN A 65 21.51 -3.04 18.40
CA GLN A 65 21.16 -4.02 19.42
C GLN A 65 21.60 -3.63 20.83
N VAL A 66 22.71 -2.90 20.98
CA VAL A 66 23.19 -2.41 22.28
C VAL A 66 22.74 -0.97 22.61
N ALA A 67 22.11 -0.25 21.67
CA ALA A 67 21.77 1.17 21.82
C ALA A 67 21.07 1.58 23.13
N HIS A 68 20.12 0.76 23.61
CA HIS A 68 19.43 0.98 24.89
C HIS A 68 20.36 0.98 26.14
N CYS A 69 21.53 0.36 26.06
CA CYS A 69 22.51 0.31 27.15
C CYS A 69 23.38 1.57 27.20
N TYR A 70 23.58 2.25 26.06
CA TYR A 70 24.52 3.36 25.90
C TYR A 70 23.86 4.56 25.22
N LEU A 71 22.83 5.12 25.87
CA LEU A 71 21.98 6.18 25.31
C LEU A 71 22.75 7.47 25.00
N GLN A 72 23.71 7.84 25.85
CA GLN A 72 24.48 9.09 25.68
C GLN A 72 25.44 8.99 24.49
N GLN A 73 26.15 7.86 24.37
CA GLN A 73 27.15 7.66 23.32
C GLN A 73 26.52 7.46 21.94
N LEU A 74 25.29 6.91 21.88
CA LEU A 74 24.59 6.61 20.64
C LEU A 74 23.47 7.60 20.30
N ALA A 75 23.47 8.79 20.91
CA ALA A 75 22.44 9.79 20.66
C ALA A 75 22.40 10.26 19.18
N THR A 76 23.56 10.41 18.53
CA THR A 76 23.66 10.85 17.13
C THR A 76 23.48 9.72 16.12
N PHE A 77 23.65 8.47 16.54
CA PHE A 77 23.65 7.30 15.67
C PHE A 77 22.38 7.15 14.81
N PRO A 78 21.14 7.30 15.34
CA PRO A 78 19.94 7.25 14.53
C PRO A 78 19.91 8.35 13.44
N GLN A 79 20.32 9.56 13.80
CA GLN A 79 20.31 10.72 12.90
C GLN A 79 21.33 10.55 11.77
N GLU A 80 22.51 10.00 12.08
CA GLU A 80 23.54 9.69 11.09
C GLU A 80 23.06 8.65 10.06
N LEU A 81 22.43 7.57 10.52
CA LEU A 81 21.86 6.55 9.64
C LEU A 81 20.71 7.11 8.77
N SER A 82 19.82 7.90 9.37
CA SER A 82 18.74 8.57 8.63
C SER A 82 19.29 9.52 7.58
N GLY A 83 20.28 10.35 7.92
CA GLY A 83 20.90 11.29 6.98
C GLY A 83 21.60 10.59 5.82
N LEU A 84 22.29 9.47 6.07
CA LEU A 84 22.91 8.67 5.01
C LEU A 84 21.88 8.07 4.06
N LEU A 85 20.78 7.55 4.60
CA LEU A 85 19.68 7.03 3.79
C LEU A 85 19.05 8.15 2.96
N MET A 86 18.73 9.32 3.54
CA MET A 86 18.13 10.42 2.77
C MET A 86 19.05 10.94 1.65
N SER A 87 20.35 11.06 1.92
CA SER A 87 21.29 11.65 0.97
C SER A 87 21.71 10.70 -0.15
N HIS A 88 21.82 9.40 0.13
CA HIS A 88 22.42 8.42 -0.80
C HIS A 88 21.51 7.22 -1.11
N HIS A 89 20.19 7.26 -0.83
CA HIS A 89 19.31 6.08 -0.97
C HIS A 89 19.31 5.41 -2.36
N THR A 90 19.68 6.11 -3.45
CA THR A 90 19.81 5.50 -4.78
C THR A 90 21.14 4.79 -4.99
N MET A 91 22.22 5.30 -4.40
CA MET A 91 23.60 4.83 -4.61
C MET A 91 24.07 3.77 -3.60
N ILE A 92 23.44 3.70 -2.41
CA ILE A 92 23.81 2.70 -1.40
C ILE A 92 23.46 1.29 -1.90
N GLU A 93 24.36 0.33 -1.79
CA GLU A 93 24.09 -1.07 -2.11
C GLU A 93 22.84 -1.63 -1.39
N SER A 94 22.06 -2.49 -2.07
CA SER A 94 20.78 -3.04 -1.58
C SER A 94 20.86 -3.68 -0.19
N ASP A 95 21.92 -4.43 0.11
CA ASP A 95 22.07 -5.18 1.36
C ASP A 95 22.40 -4.27 2.55
N ILE A 96 23.28 -3.29 2.36
CA ILE A 96 23.58 -2.26 3.38
C ILE A 96 22.34 -1.42 3.64
N ARG A 97 21.62 -1.01 2.58
CA ARG A 97 20.39 -0.24 2.68
C ARG A 97 19.33 -0.96 3.52
N MET A 98 19.15 -2.25 3.27
CA MET A 98 18.27 -3.11 4.06
C MET A 98 18.72 -3.20 5.52
N THR A 99 20.03 -3.31 5.75
CA THR A 99 20.59 -3.40 7.11
C THR A 99 20.36 -2.12 7.90
N PHE A 100 20.57 -0.95 7.30
CA PHE A 100 20.30 0.34 7.94
C PHE A 100 18.81 0.49 8.27
N CYS A 101 17.92 0.10 7.34
CA CYS A 101 16.49 0.11 7.62
C CYS A 101 16.11 -0.81 8.78
N LYS A 102 16.67 -2.03 8.84
CA LYS A 102 16.46 -2.96 9.96
C LYS A 102 16.98 -2.41 11.28
N ALA A 103 18.14 -1.74 11.28
CA ALA A 103 18.70 -1.11 12.47
C ALA A 103 17.78 0.00 12.99
N LEU A 104 17.30 0.89 12.12
CA LEU A 104 16.34 1.94 12.50
C LEU A 104 15.01 1.37 13.01
N ILE A 105 14.49 0.31 12.39
CA ILE A 105 13.30 -0.43 12.88
C ILE A 105 13.54 -0.97 14.29
N LEU A 106 14.72 -1.53 14.56
CA LEU A 106 15.04 -2.09 15.87
C LEU A 106 15.13 -1.00 16.94
N LEU A 107 15.75 0.14 16.62
CA LEU A 107 15.80 1.31 17.49
C LEU A 107 14.40 1.87 17.78
N ARG A 108 13.53 1.88 16.76
CA ARG A 108 12.12 2.27 16.89
C ARG A 108 11.33 1.35 17.82
N ASN A 109 11.49 0.05 17.69
CA ASN A 109 10.84 -0.94 18.57
C ASN A 109 11.26 -0.78 20.04
N LYS A 110 12.43 -0.18 20.30
CA LYS A 110 12.92 0.18 21.64
C LYS A 110 12.51 1.58 22.09
N ASN A 111 11.69 2.29 21.31
CA ASN A 111 11.27 3.67 21.52
C ASN A 111 12.41 4.70 21.60
N LEU A 112 13.53 4.45 20.92
CA LEU A 112 14.69 5.36 20.88
C LEU A 112 14.62 6.40 19.76
N ILE A 113 13.64 6.28 18.84
CA ILE A 113 13.45 7.16 17.69
C ILE A 113 11.99 7.61 17.64
N ASP A 114 11.79 8.89 17.31
CA ASP A 114 10.48 9.45 17.02
C ASP A 114 9.81 8.75 15.82
N PRO A 115 8.52 8.36 15.92
CA PRO A 115 7.84 7.66 14.83
C PRO A 115 7.70 8.52 13.58
N THR A 116 7.44 9.82 13.73
CA THR A 116 7.06 10.68 12.62
C THR A 116 8.22 10.84 11.65
N SER A 117 9.40 11.22 12.15
CA SER A 117 10.59 11.37 11.31
C SER A 117 11.02 10.06 10.65
N LEU A 118 10.87 8.93 11.35
CA LEU A 118 11.24 7.63 10.80
C LEU A 118 10.29 7.15 9.70
N LEU A 119 8.99 7.34 9.89
CA LEU A 119 7.99 6.93 8.92
C LEU A 119 8.10 7.78 7.64
N GLU A 120 8.30 9.11 7.78
CA GLU A 120 8.57 10.01 6.63
C GLU A 120 9.75 9.51 5.80
N LEU A 121 10.88 9.18 6.44
CA LEU A 121 12.04 8.57 5.78
C LEU A 121 11.67 7.27 5.06
N PHE A 122 10.91 6.37 5.70
CA PHE A 122 10.54 5.10 5.08
C PHE A 122 9.63 5.26 3.87
N PHE A 123 8.75 6.26 3.85
CA PHE A 123 7.95 6.57 2.67
C PHE A 123 8.80 7.12 1.53
N GLU A 124 9.79 7.96 1.79
CA GLU A 124 10.73 8.42 0.76
C GLU A 124 11.54 7.25 0.17
N LEU A 125 11.96 6.31 1.01
CA LEU A 125 12.67 5.11 0.59
C LEU A 125 11.82 4.15 -0.28
N LEU A 126 10.49 4.33 -0.35
CA LEU A 126 9.65 3.56 -1.28
C LEU A 126 9.96 3.88 -2.75
N ARG A 127 10.62 5.00 -3.03
CA ARG A 127 11.09 5.38 -4.38
C ARG A 127 12.19 4.45 -4.89
N CYS A 128 12.93 3.78 -4.00
CA CYS A 128 14.03 2.90 -4.36
C CYS A 128 13.56 1.69 -5.19
N HIS A 129 14.34 1.28 -6.18
CA HIS A 129 14.06 0.14 -7.06
C HIS A 129 14.30 -1.26 -6.43
N ASP A 130 14.17 -1.41 -5.11
CA ASP A 130 14.28 -2.72 -4.42
C ASP A 130 12.90 -3.23 -3.97
N LYS A 131 12.47 -4.37 -4.52
CA LYS A 131 11.19 -5.01 -4.20
C LYS A 131 11.16 -5.59 -2.78
N LEU A 132 12.27 -6.14 -2.30
CA LEU A 132 12.34 -6.73 -0.97
C LEU A 132 12.28 -5.62 0.08
N LEU A 133 13.06 -4.55 -0.10
CA LEU A 133 13.01 -3.37 0.76
C LEU A 133 11.61 -2.79 0.86
N ARG A 134 10.95 -2.51 -0.27
CA ARG A 134 9.58 -1.97 -0.28
C ARG A 134 8.60 -2.86 0.48
N LYS A 135 8.72 -4.19 0.37
CA LYS A 135 7.86 -5.13 1.10
C LYS A 135 8.12 -5.08 2.62
N THR A 136 9.39 -5.01 3.02
CA THR A 136 9.79 -4.88 4.44
C THR A 136 9.29 -3.57 5.03
N LEU A 137 9.53 -2.44 4.33
CA LEU A 137 9.08 -1.11 4.74
C LEU A 137 7.55 -1.05 4.85
N TYR A 138 6.83 -1.52 3.83
CA TYR A 138 5.36 -1.59 3.87
C TYR A 138 4.85 -2.35 5.11
N THR A 139 5.42 -3.52 5.38
CA THR A 139 5.00 -4.35 6.51
C THR A 139 5.27 -3.65 7.84
N HIS A 140 6.43 -3.00 7.97
CA HIS A 140 6.80 -2.27 9.16
C HIS A 140 5.94 -1.02 9.37
N ILE A 141 5.77 -0.17 8.35
CA ILE A 141 4.95 1.06 8.41
C ILE A 141 3.55 0.75 8.95
N VAL A 142 2.88 -0.25 8.36
CA VAL A 142 1.52 -0.63 8.78
C VAL A 142 1.51 -1.18 10.21
N ALA A 143 2.54 -1.95 10.60
CA ALA A 143 2.65 -2.50 11.95
C ALA A 143 2.93 -1.42 13.00
N ASP A 144 3.85 -0.48 12.74
CA ASP A 144 4.20 0.59 13.67
C ASP A 144 3.03 1.56 13.86
N ILE A 145 2.37 1.99 12.78
CA ILE A 145 1.16 2.84 12.87
C ILE A 145 0.05 2.12 13.68
N LYS A 146 -0.12 0.81 13.49
CA LYS A 146 -1.05 0.01 14.30
C LYS A 146 -0.66 0.01 15.78
N ASN A 147 0.63 -0.19 16.09
CA ASN A 147 1.11 -0.25 17.47
C ASN A 147 1.01 1.11 18.17
N ILE A 148 1.31 2.21 17.46
CA ILE A 148 1.15 3.58 17.95
C ILE A 148 -0.30 3.85 18.36
N ASN A 149 -1.26 3.31 17.59
CA ASN A 149 -2.69 3.49 17.82
C ASN A 149 -3.33 2.35 18.65
N ALA A 150 -2.54 1.44 19.24
CA ALA A 150 -3.08 0.25 19.90
C ALA A 150 -3.80 0.55 21.23
N LYS A 151 -3.32 1.54 21.99
CA LYS A 151 -3.94 1.96 23.26
C LYS A 151 -4.97 3.07 23.07
N HIS A 152 -4.56 4.13 22.39
CA HIS A 152 -5.40 5.28 22.06
C HIS A 152 -5.02 5.79 20.67
N LYS A 153 -5.94 6.50 20.01
CA LYS A 153 -5.64 7.12 18.72
C LYS A 153 -4.70 8.32 18.93
N ASN A 154 -3.48 8.22 18.40
CA ASN A 154 -2.52 9.31 18.44
C ASN A 154 -2.79 10.29 17.29
N ASN A 155 -3.73 11.20 17.50
CA ASN A 155 -4.19 12.14 16.47
C ASN A 155 -3.08 13.06 15.94
N LYS A 156 -2.08 13.39 16.77
CA LYS A 156 -0.94 14.22 16.34
C LYS A 156 -0.14 13.52 15.25
N VAL A 157 0.33 12.31 15.53
CA VAL A 157 1.11 11.49 14.57
C VAL A 157 0.26 11.18 13.33
N ASN A 158 -1.01 10.81 13.52
CA ASN A 158 -1.92 10.50 12.41
C ASN A 158 -2.12 11.71 11.49
N THR A 159 -2.34 12.91 12.04
CA THR A 159 -2.56 14.12 11.24
C THR A 159 -1.32 14.48 10.43
N THR A 160 -0.13 14.39 11.03
CA THR A 160 1.13 14.65 10.32
C THR A 160 1.36 13.65 9.19
N LEU A 161 1.19 12.35 9.46
CA LEU A 161 1.36 11.31 8.45
C LEU A 161 0.32 11.42 7.33
N GLN A 162 -0.93 11.75 7.62
CA GLN A 162 -1.96 11.99 6.61
C GLN A 162 -1.62 13.20 5.72
N ASN A 163 -1.14 14.30 6.31
CA ASN A 163 -0.67 15.46 5.54
C ASN A 163 0.49 15.07 4.61
N PHE A 164 1.42 14.27 5.12
CA PHE A 164 2.53 13.74 4.32
C PHE A 164 2.06 12.76 3.23
N MET A 165 1.01 11.96 3.47
CA MET A 165 0.43 11.09 2.42
C MET A 165 -0.12 11.92 1.25
N TYR A 166 -0.74 13.08 1.52
CA TYR A 166 -1.23 13.96 0.45
C TYR A 166 -0.10 14.44 -0.47
N THR A 167 1.06 14.76 0.07
CA THR A 167 2.23 15.15 -0.74
C THR A 167 2.78 13.94 -1.51
N MET A 168 2.81 12.76 -0.88
CA MET A 168 3.29 11.53 -1.52
C MET A 168 2.41 11.02 -2.66
N LEU A 169 1.09 11.23 -2.61
CA LEU A 169 0.19 10.82 -3.71
C LEU A 169 0.31 11.69 -4.95
N ARG A 170 0.84 12.92 -4.80
CA ARG A 170 1.16 13.83 -5.89
C ARG A 170 2.60 13.67 -6.38
N ASP A 171 3.34 12.73 -5.81
CA ASP A 171 4.73 12.48 -6.19
C ASP A 171 4.83 11.98 -7.64
N SER A 172 5.93 12.36 -8.29
CA SER A 172 6.30 11.94 -9.64
C SER A 172 6.50 10.43 -9.76
N ASN A 173 6.89 9.74 -8.67
CA ASN A 173 7.17 8.31 -8.70
C ASN A 173 5.88 7.49 -8.52
N PRO A 174 5.41 6.77 -9.57
CA PRO A 174 4.14 6.04 -9.52
C PRO A 174 4.19 4.85 -8.54
N ILE A 175 5.35 4.23 -8.34
CA ILE A 175 5.48 3.09 -7.44
C ILE A 175 5.31 3.55 -5.99
N ALA A 176 5.95 4.66 -5.63
CA ALA A 176 5.87 5.22 -4.28
C ALA A 176 4.44 5.70 -3.97
N ALA A 177 3.81 6.42 -4.90
CA ALA A 177 2.43 6.87 -4.75
C ALA A 177 1.45 5.68 -4.62
N LYS A 178 1.62 4.62 -5.43
CA LYS A 178 0.79 3.41 -5.33
C LYS A 178 0.94 2.68 -3.99
N ILE A 179 2.17 2.47 -3.52
CA ILE A 179 2.40 1.78 -2.25
C ILE A 179 1.87 2.63 -1.09
N SER A 180 2.04 3.96 -1.16
CA SER A 180 1.47 4.88 -0.16
C SER A 180 -0.05 4.77 -0.13
N LEU A 181 -0.72 4.72 -1.28
CA LEU A 181 -2.15 4.45 -1.36
C LEU A 181 -2.54 3.09 -0.76
N ASP A 182 -1.78 2.04 -1.07
CA ASP A 182 -2.02 0.69 -0.51
C ASP A 182 -1.90 0.71 1.03
N VAL A 183 -0.95 1.45 1.60
CA VAL A 183 -0.82 1.65 3.05
C VAL A 183 -2.07 2.33 3.61
N MET A 184 -2.56 3.40 2.99
CA MET A 184 -3.78 4.10 3.44
C MET A 184 -5.00 3.19 3.42
N VAL A 185 -5.17 2.42 2.34
CA VAL A 185 -6.28 1.46 2.21
C VAL A 185 -6.19 0.35 3.27
N GLU A 186 -4.99 -0.15 3.56
CA GLU A 186 -4.78 -1.17 4.60
C GLU A 186 -5.06 -0.62 6.00
N LEU A 187 -4.68 0.61 6.30
CA LEU A 187 -4.96 1.27 7.59
C LEU A 187 -6.45 1.57 7.77
N TYR A 188 -7.14 1.97 6.70
CA TYR A 188 -8.60 2.14 6.68
C TYR A 188 -9.32 0.81 6.96
N LYS A 189 -8.92 -0.28 6.27
CA LYS A 189 -9.48 -1.63 6.50
C LYS A 189 -9.25 -2.16 7.90
N ARG A 190 -8.23 -1.69 8.60
CA ARG A 190 -7.93 -2.02 9.99
C ARG A 190 -8.65 -1.11 11.00
N ASN A 191 -9.51 -0.20 10.54
CA ASN A 191 -10.23 0.80 11.35
C ASN A 191 -9.31 1.74 12.16
N ILE A 192 -8.06 1.95 11.72
CA ILE A 192 -7.12 2.84 12.39
C ILE A 192 -7.36 4.28 11.91
N TRP A 193 -7.27 4.48 10.60
CA TRP A 193 -7.53 5.75 9.92
C TRP A 193 -8.89 5.67 9.22
N ASN A 194 -9.97 5.86 9.99
CA ASN A 194 -11.36 5.76 9.52
C ASN A 194 -12.08 7.13 9.50
N ASP A 195 -11.33 8.20 9.27
CA ASP A 195 -11.77 9.58 9.30
C ASP A 195 -12.05 10.14 7.89
N ALA A 196 -12.82 11.23 7.84
CA ALA A 196 -13.18 11.90 6.58
C ALA A 196 -11.96 12.29 5.76
N LYS A 197 -10.89 12.75 6.41
CA LYS A 197 -9.66 13.15 5.72
C LYS A 197 -9.06 11.98 4.95
N THR A 198 -8.86 10.82 5.59
CA THR A 198 -8.32 9.62 4.92
C THR A 198 -9.17 9.17 3.74
N VAL A 199 -10.50 9.17 3.90
CA VAL A 199 -11.42 8.83 2.80
C VAL A 199 -11.22 9.77 1.63
N ASN A 200 -11.22 11.08 1.87
CA ASN A 200 -11.07 12.07 0.81
C ASN A 200 -9.67 12.03 0.15
N VAL A 201 -8.62 11.66 0.88
CA VAL A 201 -7.32 11.36 0.27
C VAL A 201 -7.44 10.22 -0.75
N ILE A 202 -8.05 9.10 -0.34
CA ILE A 202 -8.24 7.93 -1.21
C ILE A 202 -9.11 8.29 -2.43
N THR A 203 -10.17 9.07 -2.23
CA THR A 203 -11.04 9.62 -3.28
C THR A 203 -10.23 10.40 -4.33
N THR A 204 -9.31 11.28 -3.91
CA THR A 204 -8.45 12.00 -4.87
C THR A 204 -7.51 11.07 -5.65
N ALA A 205 -7.05 9.99 -5.02
CA ALA A 205 -6.17 9.03 -5.66
C ALA A 205 -6.86 8.23 -6.77
N CYS A 206 -8.19 8.04 -6.71
CA CYS A 206 -8.97 7.35 -7.75
C CYS A 206 -8.82 7.97 -9.15
N PHE A 207 -8.56 9.28 -9.22
CA PHE A 207 -8.35 10.00 -10.49
C PHE A 207 -6.89 9.99 -10.96
N SER A 208 -5.95 9.55 -10.11
CA SER A 208 -4.54 9.52 -10.49
C SER A 208 -4.26 8.35 -11.46
N LYS A 209 -3.49 8.62 -12.53
CA LYS A 209 -3.07 7.62 -13.53
C LYS A 209 -2.29 6.44 -12.91
N VAL A 210 -1.77 6.64 -11.69
CA VAL A 210 -0.95 5.71 -10.92
C VAL A 210 -1.75 4.51 -10.38
N THR A 211 -3.06 4.63 -10.23
CA THR A 211 -3.92 3.56 -9.70
C THR A 211 -4.14 2.39 -10.66
N LYS A 212 -3.64 2.48 -11.90
CA LYS A 212 -3.71 1.35 -12.83
C LYS A 212 -2.96 0.16 -12.23
N PRO A 213 -3.65 -0.97 -11.95
CA PRO A 213 -2.96 -2.16 -11.53
C PRO A 213 -2.15 -2.68 -12.73
N GLU A 214 -0.86 -2.32 -12.80
CA GLU A 214 0.13 -2.91 -13.72
C GLU A 214 0.43 -4.40 -13.40
N GLY A 215 -0.56 -5.14 -12.91
CA GLY A 215 -0.48 -6.57 -12.70
C GLY A 215 -0.93 -7.29 -13.98
N PRO A 216 -0.18 -8.31 -14.46
CA PRO A 216 -0.63 -9.09 -15.60
C PRO A 216 -1.92 -9.82 -15.23
N SER A 217 -2.97 -9.64 -16.03
CA SER A 217 -4.23 -10.36 -15.85
C SER A 217 -4.05 -11.84 -16.20
N VAL A 218 -5.00 -12.68 -15.78
CA VAL A 218 -5.01 -14.12 -16.12
C VAL A 218 -4.94 -14.34 -17.64
N ARG A 219 -5.56 -13.45 -18.43
CA ARG A 219 -5.50 -13.47 -19.89
C ARG A 219 -4.10 -13.12 -20.40
N ASP A 220 -3.47 -12.10 -19.84
CA ASP A 220 -2.12 -11.67 -20.26
C ASP A 220 -1.07 -12.73 -19.89
N LEU A 221 -1.24 -13.43 -18.76
CA LEU A 221 -0.39 -14.56 -18.37
C LEU A 221 -0.54 -15.76 -19.33
N LYS A 222 -1.76 -16.06 -19.80
CA LYS A 222 -1.99 -17.09 -20.80
C LYS A 222 -1.39 -16.71 -22.15
N VAL A 223 -1.60 -15.46 -22.60
CA VAL A 223 -1.04 -14.97 -23.87
C VAL A 223 0.49 -15.01 -23.84
N ARG A 224 1.13 -14.53 -22.76
CA ARG A 224 2.60 -14.58 -22.60
C ARG A 224 3.17 -16.01 -22.61
N TYR A 225 2.43 -16.99 -22.11
CA TYR A 225 2.84 -18.39 -22.19
C TYR A 225 2.66 -18.97 -23.60
N SER A 226 1.59 -18.58 -24.29
CA SER A 226 1.31 -19.01 -25.67
C SER A 226 2.28 -18.43 -26.70
N THR A 227 2.72 -17.17 -26.52
CA THR A 227 3.67 -16.48 -27.41
C THR A 227 5.14 -16.69 -27.05
N GLY A 228 5.43 -17.20 -25.85
CA GLY A 228 6.79 -17.47 -25.37
C GLY A 228 7.26 -18.92 -25.59
N LYS A 229 8.53 -19.20 -25.24
CA LYS A 229 9.08 -20.56 -25.27
C LYS A 229 8.31 -21.48 -24.32
N LYS A 230 7.64 -22.51 -24.88
CA LYS A 230 6.83 -23.50 -24.17
C LYS A 230 7.69 -24.52 -23.42
N THR A 231 8.31 -24.07 -22.33
CA THR A 231 9.13 -24.92 -21.45
C THR A 231 8.36 -25.32 -20.19
N CYS A 232 8.70 -26.48 -19.62
CA CYS A 232 8.15 -26.96 -18.35
C CYS A 232 8.36 -25.93 -17.21
N LYS A 233 9.49 -25.21 -17.22
CA LYS A 233 9.80 -24.13 -16.26
C LYS A 233 8.82 -22.96 -16.38
N ASN A 234 8.47 -22.54 -17.60
CA ASN A 234 7.52 -21.44 -17.84
C ASN A 234 6.08 -21.84 -17.50
N LYS A 235 5.69 -23.11 -17.76
CA LYS A 235 4.38 -23.65 -17.36
C LYS A 235 4.22 -23.59 -15.84
N LYS A 236 5.21 -24.08 -15.08
CA LYS A 236 5.22 -24.01 -13.61
C LYS A 236 5.15 -22.58 -13.08
N LYS A 237 5.84 -21.61 -13.72
CA LYS A 237 5.77 -20.19 -13.34
C LYS A 237 4.36 -19.60 -13.57
N MET A 238 3.75 -19.88 -14.72
CA MET A 238 2.40 -19.44 -15.05
C MET A 238 1.36 -20.01 -14.08
N GLU A 239 1.44 -21.31 -13.78
CA GLU A 239 0.53 -21.96 -12.83
C GLU A 239 0.67 -21.40 -11.41
N LYS A 240 1.89 -21.13 -10.94
CA LYS A 240 2.13 -20.47 -9.65
C LYS A 240 1.51 -19.07 -9.63
N ALA A 241 1.71 -18.26 -10.67
CA ALA A 241 1.12 -16.93 -10.79
C ALA A 241 -0.42 -16.98 -10.82
N MET A 242 -1.00 -17.92 -11.56
CA MET A 242 -2.45 -18.15 -11.59
C MET A 242 -3.00 -18.62 -10.24
N LYS A 243 -2.29 -19.50 -9.52
CA LYS A 243 -2.69 -19.94 -8.17
C LYS A 243 -2.70 -18.79 -7.17
N VAL A 244 -1.73 -17.86 -7.26
CA VAL A 244 -1.69 -16.65 -6.42
C VAL A 244 -2.88 -15.73 -6.74
N LEU A 245 -3.16 -15.48 -8.02
CA LEU A 245 -4.33 -14.69 -8.45
C LEU A 245 -5.66 -15.34 -8.03
N LYS A 246 -5.79 -16.67 -8.13
CA LYS A 246 -6.97 -17.41 -7.65
C LYS A 246 -7.10 -17.39 -6.13
N LYS A 247 -6.01 -17.51 -5.37
CA LYS A 247 -6.04 -17.37 -3.89
C LYS A 247 -6.47 -15.96 -3.46
N HIS A 248 -6.08 -14.92 -4.20
CA HIS A 248 -6.58 -13.57 -3.95
C HIS A 248 -8.07 -13.42 -4.29
N LYS A 249 -8.58 -14.07 -5.33
CA LYS A 249 -10.03 -14.11 -5.63
C LYS A 249 -10.84 -14.91 -4.61
N ASN A 250 -10.29 -15.99 -4.06
CA ASN A 250 -10.99 -16.84 -3.09
C ASN A 250 -10.92 -16.30 -1.65
N LYS A 251 -10.09 -15.29 -1.36
CA LYS A 251 -10.14 -14.50 -0.12
C LYS A 251 -11.19 -13.38 -0.17
N LYS A 252 -12.31 -13.58 -0.88
CA LYS A 252 -13.50 -12.76 -0.68
C LYS A 252 -14.07 -13.11 0.69
N LYS A 253 -13.57 -12.44 1.74
CA LYS A 253 -14.35 -12.27 2.97
C LYS A 253 -15.70 -11.65 2.54
N PRO A 254 -16.82 -11.99 3.20
CA PRO A 254 -18.08 -11.27 2.95
C PRO A 254 -17.79 -9.77 3.01
N GLU A 255 -18.20 -9.04 1.97
CA GLU A 255 -18.05 -7.59 1.93
C GLU A 255 -18.88 -7.03 3.09
N VAL A 256 -18.21 -6.67 4.17
CA VAL A 256 -18.83 -5.85 5.20
C VAL A 256 -19.01 -4.48 4.54
N PHE A 257 -20.24 -4.16 4.17
CA PHE A 257 -20.60 -2.86 3.62
C PHE A 257 -20.44 -1.81 4.73
N ASN A 258 -19.22 -1.34 4.93
CA ASN A 258 -18.95 -0.16 5.75
C ASN A 258 -19.38 1.06 4.95
N PHE A 259 -20.69 1.34 4.91
CA PHE A 259 -21.28 2.56 4.36
C PHE A 259 -20.64 3.84 4.91
N SER A 260 -19.97 3.74 6.05
CA SER A 260 -19.15 4.79 6.66
C SER A 260 -18.19 5.48 5.67
N ALA A 261 -17.58 4.79 4.70
CA ALA A 261 -16.66 5.46 3.78
C ALA A 261 -17.39 6.44 2.86
N ILE A 262 -18.53 6.02 2.31
CA ILE A 262 -19.25 6.77 1.29
C ILE A 262 -19.86 8.04 1.90
N HIS A 263 -20.35 7.95 3.15
CA HIS A 263 -20.87 9.11 3.87
C HIS A 263 -19.81 10.16 4.25
N LEU A 264 -18.53 9.78 4.29
CA LEU A 264 -17.43 10.65 4.69
C LEU A 264 -16.80 11.44 3.52
N ILE A 265 -17.35 11.29 2.31
CA ILE A 265 -16.92 12.04 1.13
C ILE A 265 -17.42 13.49 1.24
N HIS A 266 -16.53 14.46 1.03
CA HIS A 266 -16.84 15.88 1.24
C HIS A 266 -17.75 16.47 0.15
N ASP A 267 -17.52 16.10 -1.11
CA ASP A 267 -18.34 16.53 -2.25
C ASP A 267 -18.69 15.30 -3.10
N PRO A 268 -19.79 14.59 -2.77
CA PRO A 268 -20.19 13.39 -3.49
C PRO A 268 -20.69 13.70 -4.91
N GLN A 269 -21.29 14.87 -5.14
CA GLN A 269 -21.83 15.25 -6.44
C GLN A 269 -20.70 15.42 -7.47
N ASP A 270 -19.75 16.33 -7.24
CA ASP A 270 -18.62 16.58 -8.16
C ASP A 270 -17.76 15.32 -8.33
N PHE A 271 -17.59 14.55 -7.25
CA PHE A 271 -16.88 13.28 -7.31
C PHE A 271 -17.54 12.28 -8.27
N SER A 272 -18.87 12.14 -8.21
CA SER A 272 -19.64 11.26 -9.08
C SER A 272 -19.56 11.67 -10.56
N GLU A 273 -19.61 12.97 -10.84
CA GLU A 273 -19.54 13.51 -12.20
C GLU A 273 -18.16 13.29 -12.82
N LYS A 274 -17.09 13.54 -12.05
CA LYS A 274 -15.72 13.26 -12.48
C LYS A 274 -15.49 11.78 -12.75
N LEU A 275 -16.03 10.90 -11.91
CA LEU A 275 -15.96 9.46 -12.11
C LEU A 275 -16.71 8.99 -13.35
N LEU A 276 -17.90 9.54 -13.61
CA LEU A 276 -18.67 9.23 -14.81
C LEU A 276 -17.92 9.67 -16.08
N LYS A 277 -17.37 10.89 -16.10
CA LYS A 277 -16.54 11.38 -17.21
C LYS A 277 -15.33 10.47 -17.45
N GLN A 278 -14.68 10.00 -16.38
CA GLN A 278 -13.58 9.04 -16.48
C GLN A 278 -14.04 7.68 -17.02
N LEU A 279 -15.22 7.21 -16.62
CA LEU A 279 -15.81 5.95 -17.07
C LEU A 279 -16.18 6.01 -18.57
N GLU A 280 -16.74 7.12 -19.03
CA GLU A 280 -17.07 7.36 -20.44
C GLU A 280 -15.81 7.39 -21.33
N ALA A 281 -14.76 8.08 -20.88
CA ALA A 281 -13.48 8.14 -21.58
C ALA A 281 -12.66 6.83 -21.48
N SER A 282 -13.00 5.94 -20.55
CA SER A 282 -12.24 4.73 -20.27
C SER A 282 -12.35 3.70 -21.41
N LYS A 283 -11.20 3.25 -21.90
CA LYS A 283 -11.07 2.10 -22.83
C LYS A 283 -10.75 0.78 -22.11
N GLU A 284 -10.93 0.74 -20.79
CA GLU A 284 -10.62 -0.43 -19.98
C GLU A 284 -11.61 -1.59 -20.22
N ARG A 285 -11.24 -2.77 -19.73
CA ARG A 285 -12.07 -3.98 -19.82
C ARG A 285 -13.43 -3.77 -19.15
N PHE A 286 -14.47 -4.41 -19.68
CA PHE A 286 -15.82 -4.32 -19.13
C PHE A 286 -15.90 -4.65 -17.61
N GLU A 287 -15.09 -5.57 -17.11
CA GLU A 287 -15.02 -5.90 -15.67
C GLU A 287 -14.64 -4.67 -14.81
N VAL A 288 -13.76 -3.79 -15.30
CA VAL A 288 -13.37 -2.55 -14.62
C VAL A 288 -14.49 -1.51 -14.71
N LYS A 289 -15.10 -1.38 -15.90
CA LYS A 289 -16.25 -0.50 -16.10
C LYS A 289 -17.41 -0.88 -15.18
N MET A 290 -17.67 -2.17 -15.02
CA MET A 290 -18.70 -2.71 -14.12
C MET A 290 -18.45 -2.32 -12.66
N MET A 291 -17.21 -2.46 -12.18
CA MET A 291 -16.85 -2.03 -10.82
C MET A 291 -17.04 -0.53 -10.61
N MET A 292 -16.73 0.30 -11.63
CA MET A 292 -16.95 1.74 -11.57
C MET A 292 -18.46 2.09 -11.59
N MET A 293 -19.26 1.44 -12.44
CA MET A 293 -20.71 1.62 -12.48
C MET A 293 -21.36 1.25 -11.15
N GLU A 294 -20.98 0.13 -10.55
CA GLU A 294 -21.50 -0.33 -9.25
C GLU A 294 -21.12 0.63 -8.11
N PHE A 295 -19.96 1.28 -8.19
CA PHE A 295 -19.58 2.29 -7.21
C PHE A 295 -20.37 3.59 -7.41
N ILE A 296 -20.53 4.06 -8.66
CA ILE A 296 -21.31 5.26 -8.98
C ILE A 296 -22.78 5.07 -8.59
N SER A 297 -23.40 3.92 -8.90
CA SER A 297 -24.81 3.66 -8.57
C SER A 297 -25.07 3.71 -7.07
N ARG A 298 -24.18 3.12 -6.26
CA ARG A 298 -24.27 3.18 -4.80
C ARG A 298 -24.12 4.61 -4.28
N LEU A 299 -23.21 5.39 -4.86
CA LEU A 299 -22.95 6.75 -4.45
C LEU A 299 -24.14 7.68 -4.78
N VAL A 300 -24.75 7.50 -5.95
CA VAL A 300 -25.99 8.19 -6.36
C VAL A 300 -27.14 7.84 -5.44
N GLY A 301 -27.38 6.55 -5.16
CA GLY A 301 -28.49 6.13 -4.31
C GLY A 301 -28.36 6.57 -2.85
N ILE A 302 -27.15 6.60 -2.29
CA ILE A 302 -26.91 6.99 -0.88
C ILE A 302 -27.03 8.50 -0.66
N HIS A 303 -26.50 9.30 -1.59
CA HIS A 303 -26.46 10.76 -1.46
C HIS A 303 -27.54 11.48 -2.28
N GLU A 304 -28.45 10.71 -2.91
CA GLU A 304 -29.54 11.21 -3.76
C GLU A 304 -29.07 12.21 -4.83
N LEU A 305 -28.02 11.83 -5.57
CA LEU A 305 -27.29 12.73 -6.46
C LEU A 305 -27.95 12.91 -7.83
N PHE A 306 -27.84 14.13 -8.37
CA PHE A 306 -28.37 14.46 -9.70
C PHE A 306 -27.36 14.10 -10.80
N LEU A 307 -27.30 12.83 -11.19
CA LEU A 307 -26.39 12.33 -12.23
C LEU A 307 -27.13 11.80 -13.47
N PHE A 308 -27.84 12.69 -14.18
CA PHE A 308 -28.75 12.30 -15.28
C PHE A 308 -28.05 11.58 -16.45
N ASN A 309 -26.79 11.93 -16.74
CA ASN A 309 -26.02 11.28 -17.81
C ASN A 309 -25.68 9.80 -17.51
N PHE A 310 -25.82 9.36 -16.25
CA PHE A 310 -25.60 7.96 -15.89
C PHE A 310 -26.64 7.02 -16.50
N TYR A 311 -27.91 7.44 -16.58
CA TYR A 311 -29.00 6.58 -17.06
C TYR A 311 -28.87 6.23 -18.54
N PRO A 312 -28.66 7.19 -19.47
CA PRO A 312 -28.38 6.86 -20.87
C PRO A 312 -27.10 6.03 -21.06
N PHE A 313 -26.11 6.19 -20.17
CA PHE A 313 -24.89 5.39 -20.21
C PHE A 313 -25.17 3.93 -19.85
N VAL A 314 -25.91 3.67 -18.76
CA VAL A 314 -26.29 2.33 -18.32
C VAL A 314 -27.22 1.66 -19.33
N GLN A 315 -28.15 2.42 -19.93
CA GLN A 315 -29.09 1.95 -20.95
C GLN A 315 -28.39 1.21 -22.11
N ARG A 316 -27.20 1.66 -22.51
CA ARG A 316 -26.40 1.01 -23.58
C ARG A 316 -25.97 -0.43 -23.26
N PHE A 317 -25.96 -0.79 -21.97
CA PHE A 317 -25.56 -2.11 -21.49
C PHE A 317 -26.76 -3.00 -21.11
N LEU A 318 -27.99 -2.50 -21.23
CA LEU A 318 -29.23 -3.24 -20.94
C LEU A 318 -29.64 -4.13 -22.10
N GLN A 319 -28.81 -5.13 -22.39
CA GLN A 319 -29.10 -6.19 -23.37
C GLN A 319 -29.05 -7.56 -22.68
N PRO A 320 -29.98 -8.49 -22.97
CA PRO A 320 -30.01 -9.82 -22.36
C PRO A 320 -28.71 -10.64 -22.52
N HIS A 321 -28.05 -10.46 -23.67
CA HIS A 321 -26.80 -11.14 -24.01
C HIS A 321 -25.57 -10.52 -23.33
N GLN A 322 -25.73 -9.36 -22.67
CA GLN A 322 -24.62 -8.68 -22.01
C GLN A 322 -24.13 -9.49 -20.81
N ARG A 323 -22.81 -9.56 -20.66
CA ARG A 323 -22.20 -10.25 -19.53
C ARG A 323 -22.55 -9.55 -18.21
N GLU A 324 -22.98 -10.32 -17.21
CA GLU A 324 -23.33 -9.83 -15.86
C GLU A 324 -24.46 -8.77 -15.87
N VAL A 325 -25.42 -8.92 -16.80
CA VAL A 325 -26.54 -7.99 -16.97
C VAL A 325 -27.38 -7.77 -15.71
N THR A 326 -27.51 -8.79 -14.85
CA THR A 326 -28.17 -8.67 -13.54
C THR A 326 -27.56 -7.60 -12.66
N LYS A 327 -26.23 -7.42 -12.73
CA LYS A 327 -25.56 -6.35 -11.99
C LYS A 327 -25.77 -4.99 -12.62
N VAL A 328 -25.89 -4.91 -13.94
CA VAL A 328 -26.19 -3.66 -14.65
C VAL A 328 -27.60 -3.19 -14.29
N LEU A 329 -28.57 -4.11 -14.25
CA LEU A 329 -29.93 -3.85 -13.77
C LEU A 329 -29.94 -3.41 -12.31
N LEU A 330 -29.16 -4.09 -11.45
CA LEU A 330 -28.98 -3.67 -10.06
C LEU A 330 -28.41 -2.24 -9.95
N CYS A 331 -27.45 -1.86 -10.81
CA CYS A 331 -26.90 -0.50 -10.82
C CYS A 331 -27.95 0.53 -11.21
N ALA A 332 -28.81 0.22 -12.20
CA ALA A 332 -29.91 1.09 -12.60
C ALA A 332 -30.92 1.27 -11.45
N ALA A 333 -31.30 0.18 -10.79
CA ALA A 333 -32.23 0.20 -9.67
C ALA A 333 -31.66 0.94 -8.45
N GLN A 334 -30.38 0.74 -8.12
CA GLN A 334 -29.72 1.43 -7.00
C GLN A 334 -29.55 2.93 -7.21
N ALA A 335 -29.36 3.36 -8.46
CA ALA A 335 -29.25 4.78 -8.78
C ALA A 335 -30.61 5.47 -8.80
N ALA A 336 -31.72 4.74 -8.94
CA ALA A 336 -33.06 5.33 -8.94
C ALA A 336 -33.46 5.77 -7.52
N HIS A 337 -33.71 7.07 -7.35
CA HIS A 337 -34.21 7.67 -6.10
C HIS A 337 -35.34 8.67 -6.39
N PRO A 338 -36.14 9.07 -5.39
CA PRO A 338 -37.36 9.87 -5.60
C PRO A 338 -37.15 11.24 -6.26
N LEU A 339 -35.93 11.79 -6.19
CA LEU A 339 -35.60 13.12 -6.74
C LEU A 339 -35.22 13.07 -8.24
N VAL A 340 -35.13 11.89 -8.85
CA VAL A 340 -34.80 11.76 -10.27
C VAL A 340 -36.06 11.99 -11.12
N PRO A 341 -36.02 12.88 -12.13
CA PRO A 341 -37.15 13.10 -13.01
C PRO A 341 -37.59 11.80 -13.72
N PRO A 342 -38.90 11.49 -13.75
CA PRO A 342 -39.42 10.31 -14.44
C PRO A 342 -39.00 10.24 -15.92
N GLU A 343 -38.93 11.39 -16.59
CA GLU A 343 -38.50 11.51 -18.00
C GLU A 343 -37.11 10.92 -18.27
N THR A 344 -36.23 10.91 -17.27
CA THR A 344 -34.88 10.34 -17.40
C THR A 344 -34.87 8.82 -17.19
N ILE A 345 -35.78 8.30 -16.37
CA ILE A 345 -35.87 6.88 -16.02
C ILE A 345 -36.74 6.11 -17.03
N GLU A 346 -37.78 6.74 -17.58
CA GLU A 346 -38.71 6.13 -18.51
C GLU A 346 -38.03 5.45 -19.72
N PRO A 347 -37.03 6.06 -20.40
CA PRO A 347 -36.29 5.38 -21.48
C PRO A 347 -35.55 4.12 -21.01
N VAL A 348 -35.07 4.10 -19.77
CA VAL A 348 -34.40 2.93 -19.17
C VAL A 348 -35.41 1.81 -18.95
N ILE A 349 -36.56 2.11 -18.36
CA ILE A 349 -37.65 1.14 -18.14
C ILE A 349 -38.15 0.59 -19.48
N MET A 350 -38.38 1.47 -20.46
CA MET A 350 -38.82 1.07 -21.79
C MET A 350 -37.80 0.15 -22.47
N THR A 351 -36.50 0.39 -22.27
CA THR A 351 -35.44 -0.50 -22.78
C THR A 351 -35.46 -1.87 -22.10
N ILE A 352 -35.75 -1.92 -20.80
CA ILE A 352 -35.89 -3.19 -20.06
C ILE A 352 -37.09 -3.96 -20.60
N ALA A 353 -38.26 -3.32 -20.73
CA ALA A 353 -39.46 -3.94 -21.28
C ALA A 353 -39.23 -4.48 -22.70
N ASN A 354 -38.68 -3.65 -23.61
CA ASN A 354 -38.48 -4.02 -25.01
C ASN A 354 -37.41 -5.09 -25.21
N ASN A 355 -36.39 -5.16 -24.34
CA ASN A 355 -35.28 -6.09 -24.53
C ASN A 355 -35.40 -7.37 -23.72
N PHE A 356 -36.03 -7.34 -22.54
CA PHE A 356 -36.13 -8.49 -21.63
C PHE A 356 -37.51 -9.12 -21.62
N VAL A 357 -38.57 -8.31 -21.61
CA VAL A 357 -39.98 -8.77 -21.51
C VAL A 357 -40.58 -8.91 -22.91
N THR A 358 -40.04 -9.85 -23.70
CA THR A 358 -40.57 -10.19 -25.03
C THR A 358 -40.77 -11.69 -25.15
N ASP A 359 -41.77 -12.10 -25.94
CA ASP A 359 -42.12 -13.51 -26.17
C ASP A 359 -40.98 -14.34 -26.78
N ARG A 360 -39.93 -13.68 -27.27
CA ARG A 360 -38.75 -14.32 -27.88
C ARG A 360 -37.67 -14.69 -26.85
N ASN A 361 -37.74 -14.14 -25.64
CA ASN A 361 -36.75 -14.37 -24.60
C ASN A 361 -37.10 -15.60 -23.75
N SER A 362 -36.10 -16.20 -23.12
CA SER A 362 -36.34 -17.29 -22.15
C SER A 362 -37.03 -16.76 -20.90
N GLY A 363 -37.80 -17.61 -20.22
CA GLY A 363 -38.49 -17.25 -18.97
C GLY A 363 -37.53 -16.72 -17.89
N GLU A 364 -36.28 -17.18 -17.85
CA GLU A 364 -35.26 -16.65 -16.93
C GLU A 364 -34.89 -15.19 -17.23
N VAL A 365 -34.75 -14.83 -18.50
CA VAL A 365 -34.45 -13.44 -18.92
C VAL A 365 -35.64 -12.53 -18.63
N MET A 366 -36.86 -13.01 -18.87
CA MET A 366 -38.09 -12.29 -18.55
C MET A 366 -38.32 -12.13 -17.04
N THR A 367 -37.79 -13.04 -16.21
CA THR A 367 -37.85 -12.93 -14.75
C THR A 367 -36.81 -11.95 -14.19
N VAL A 368 -35.70 -11.77 -14.91
CA VAL A 368 -34.60 -10.89 -14.52
C VAL A 368 -34.87 -9.42 -14.87
N GLY A 369 -35.47 -9.18 -16.04
CA GLY A 369 -35.92 -7.84 -16.45
C GLY A 369 -37.22 -7.46 -15.77
#